data_AF-H0EV30-F1
#
_entry.id   AF-H0EV30-F1
#
_cell.length_a   1.000
_cell.length_b   1.000
_cell.length_c   1.000
_cell.angle_alpha   90.00
_cell.angle_beta   90.00
_cell.angle_gamma   90.00
#
_symmetry.space_group_name_H-M   'P 1'
#
loop_
_entity.id
_entity.type
_entity.pdbx_description
1 polymer ?
#
loop_
_entity_poly.entity_id
_entity_poly.type
_entity_poly.pdbx_seq_one_letter_code
_entity_poly.pdbx_strand_id
1 'polypeptide(L)'
;MPSKKPSSKPPRATPSNKIRTFTLLVAILAILSGVYIFLESRLESFYIFTPTHLHSLSLRAISAHGNDTKAVVSYIVSELSEKLPGGYVNLDEDKSKLRGGGARDMANETEFN
;
A
#
# COMPACT_ATOMS: atom_id res chain seq x y z
N MET A 1 35.44 10.94 76.40
CA MET A 1 35.74 10.74 74.95
C MET A 1 34.43 10.78 74.18
N PRO A 2 34.31 11.52 73.06
CA PRO A 2 33.05 11.69 72.34
C PRO A 2 32.71 10.47 71.48
N SER A 3 31.42 10.09 71.48
CA SER A 3 30.84 8.99 70.71
C SER A 3 30.84 9.24 69.21
N LYS A 4 31.37 8.30 68.42
CA LYS A 4 31.19 8.28 66.95
C LYS A 4 29.83 7.65 66.62
N LYS A 5 28.91 8.42 66.04
CA LYS A 5 27.67 7.89 65.44
C LYS A 5 28.01 7.13 64.15
N PRO A 6 27.41 5.94 63.91
CA PRO A 6 27.58 5.23 62.65
C PRO A 6 26.89 6.01 61.52
N SER A 7 27.64 6.29 60.46
CA SER A 7 27.14 6.87 59.21
C SER A 7 26.20 5.87 58.52
N SER A 8 24.93 6.23 58.37
CA SER A 8 23.96 5.47 57.59
C SER A 8 24.16 5.74 56.10
N LYS A 9 24.36 4.67 55.31
CA LYS A 9 24.38 4.74 53.84
C LYS A 9 22.97 5.04 53.32
N PRO A 10 22.82 5.82 52.23
CA PRO A 10 21.50 6.12 51.68
C PRO A 10 20.82 4.84 51.17
N PRO A 11 19.49 4.73 51.33
CA PRO A 11 18.75 3.57 50.86
C PRO A 11 18.86 3.46 49.35
N ARG A 12 19.33 2.31 48.86
CA ARG A 12 19.34 1.98 47.44
C ARG A 12 17.89 1.80 46.99
N ALA A 13 17.41 2.67 46.12
CA ALA A 13 16.08 2.56 45.55
C ALA A 13 16.02 1.34 44.62
N THR A 14 15.25 0.32 45.02
CA THR A 14 14.96 -0.84 44.19
C THR A 14 13.81 -0.47 43.25
N PRO A 15 13.99 -0.55 41.91
CA PRO A 15 12.94 -0.15 40.99
C PRO A 15 11.72 -1.06 41.16
N SER A 16 10.55 -0.44 41.34
CA SER A 16 9.28 -1.16 41.37
C SER A 16 9.05 -1.86 40.03
N ASN A 17 8.65 -3.13 40.10
CA ASN A 17 8.17 -3.94 38.99
C ASN A 17 7.09 -3.25 38.15
N LYS A 18 6.25 -2.38 38.75
CA LYS A 18 5.28 -1.55 38.01
C LYS A 18 5.95 -0.51 37.11
N ILE A 19 7.01 0.13 37.59
CA ILE A 19 7.77 1.11 36.80
C ILE A 19 8.41 0.39 35.61
N ARG A 20 8.98 -0.81 35.84
CA ARG A 20 9.59 -1.61 34.77
C ARG A 20 8.61 -2.04 33.68
N THR A 21 7.39 -2.46 34.05
CA THR A 21 6.35 -2.83 33.07
C THR A 21 5.85 -1.60 32.29
N PHE A 22 5.69 -0.45 32.96
CA PHE A 22 5.33 0.80 32.29
C PHE A 22 6.42 1.26 31.32
N THR A 23 7.69 1.22 31.70
CA THR A 23 8.80 1.57 30.81
C THR A 23 8.83 0.65 29.58
N LEU A 24 8.56 -0.64 29.77
CA LEU A 24 8.53 -1.60 28.67
C LEU A 24 7.35 -1.34 27.72
N LEU A 25 6.16 -1.04 28.25
CA LEU A 25 5.00 -0.64 27.45
C LEU A 25 5.25 0.63 26.65
N VAL A 26 5.84 1.65 27.28
CA VAL A 26 6.19 2.91 26.60
C VAL A 26 7.24 2.67 25.52
N ALA A 27 8.25 1.84 25.79
CA ALA A 27 9.25 1.48 24.78
C ALA A 27 8.62 0.76 23.59
N ILE A 28 7.72 -0.19 23.82
CA ILE A 28 6.99 -0.91 22.77
C ILE A 28 6.15 0.06 21.94
N LEU A 29 5.40 0.95 22.58
CA LEU A 29 4.59 1.96 21.89
C LEU A 29 5.45 2.93 21.07
N ALA A 30 6.60 3.35 21.58
CA ALA A 30 7.52 4.20 20.85
C ALA A 30 8.07 3.50 19.60
N ILE A 31 8.42 2.22 19.70
CA ILE A 31 8.88 1.41 18.56
C ILE A 31 7.74 1.25 17.53
N LEU A 32 6.55 0.85 17.97
CA LEU A 32 5.38 0.69 17.09
C LEU A 32 5.03 1.99 16.36
N SER A 33 5.04 3.12 17.06
CA SER A 33 4.80 4.44 16.48
C SER A 33 5.88 4.80 15.46
N GLY A 34 7.16 4.55 15.77
CA GLY A 34 8.26 4.75 14.82
C GLY A 34 8.12 3.91 13.55
N VAL A 35 7.75 2.63 13.70
CA VAL A 35 7.48 1.73 12.56
C VAL A 35 6.27 2.23 11.75
N TYR A 36 5.19 2.65 12.41
CA TYR A 36 4.01 3.18 11.75
C TYR A 36 4.34 4.42 10.91
N ILE A 37 5.04 5.41 11.48
CA ILE A 37 5.45 6.62 10.76
C ILE A 37 6.40 6.29 9.59
N PHE A 38 7.31 5.34 9.81
CA PHE A 38 8.22 4.88 8.76
C PHE A 38 7.47 4.23 7.60
N LEU A 39 6.51 3.34 7.87
CA LEU A 39 5.65 2.74 6.85
C LEU A 39 4.78 3.80 6.15
N GLU A 40 4.15 4.70 6.91
CA GLU A 40 3.34 5.80 6.39
C GLU A 40 4.13 6.65 5.38
N SER A 41 5.37 6.99 5.71
CA SER A 41 6.27 7.76 4.83
C SER A 41 6.72 7.00 3.57
N ARG A 42 6.46 5.69 3.51
CA ARG A 42 6.84 4.80 2.40
C ARG A 42 5.63 4.24 1.66
N LEU A 43 4.39 4.55 2.07
CA LEU A 43 3.18 4.14 1.36
C LEU A 43 3.23 4.53 -0.12
N GLU A 44 3.73 5.73 -0.43
CA GLU A 44 3.91 6.19 -1.81
C GLU A 44 4.89 5.34 -2.62
N SER A 45 5.85 4.67 -1.98
CA SER A 45 6.80 3.76 -2.64
C SER A 45 6.23 2.34 -2.86
N PHE A 46 5.12 1.98 -2.21
CA PHE A 46 4.43 0.72 -2.48
C PHE A 46 3.53 0.79 -3.73
N TYR A 47 3.17 2.00 -4.18
CA TYR A 47 2.40 2.18 -5.40
C TYR A 47 3.31 2.21 -6.63
N ILE A 48 3.05 1.30 -7.57
CA ILE A 48 3.70 1.31 -8.89
C ILE A 48 3.23 2.53 -9.71
N PHE A 49 1.98 2.97 -9.49
CA PHE A 49 1.40 4.17 -10.09
C PHE A 49 0.80 5.09 -9.03
N THR A 50 1.14 6.37 -9.04
CA THR A 50 0.60 7.35 -8.09
C THR A 50 -0.90 7.58 -8.34
N PRO A 51 -1.76 7.62 -7.29
CA PRO A 51 -3.20 7.84 -7.45
C PRO A 51 -3.58 9.11 -8.21
N THR A 52 -2.83 10.20 -8.03
CA THR A 52 -3.03 11.47 -8.74
C THR A 52 -2.74 11.34 -10.24
N HIS A 53 -1.73 10.56 -10.60
CA HIS A 53 -1.38 10.28 -11.99
C HIS A 53 -2.45 9.42 -12.67
N LEU A 54 -2.93 8.36 -12.02
CA LEU A 54 -4.05 7.55 -12.53
C LEU A 54 -5.34 8.35 -12.69
N HIS A 55 -5.65 9.22 -11.73
CA HIS A 55 -6.86 10.05 -11.78
C HIS A 55 -6.82 11.03 -12.96
N SER A 56 -5.71 11.75 -13.12
CA SER A 56 -5.53 12.70 -14.23
C SER A 56 -5.51 12.01 -15.60
N LEU A 57 -4.87 10.84 -15.71
CA LEU A 57 -4.89 10.04 -16.93
C LEU A 57 -6.31 9.57 -17.28
N SER A 58 -7.07 9.09 -16.30
CA SER A 58 -8.44 8.64 -16.50
C SER A 58 -9.33 9.77 -17.00
N LEU A 59 -9.22 10.98 -16.43
CA LEU A 59 -9.97 12.14 -16.89
C LEU A 59 -9.58 12.54 -18.33
N ARG A 60 -8.30 12.47 -18.68
CA ARG A 60 -7.82 12.74 -20.04
C ARG A 60 -8.33 11.72 -21.04
N ALA A 61 -8.32 10.44 -20.67
CA ALA A 61 -8.85 9.36 -21.50
C ALA A 61 -10.36 9.53 -21.77
N ILE A 62 -11.14 9.84 -20.73
CA ILE A 62 -12.58 10.12 -20.84
C ILE A 62 -12.82 11.39 -21.68
N SER A 63 -12.01 12.43 -21.50
CA SER A 63 -12.08 13.65 -22.31
C SER A 63 -11.78 13.39 -23.79
N ALA A 64 -10.85 12.49 -24.11
CA ALA A 64 -10.43 12.21 -25.48
C ALA A 64 -11.38 11.23 -26.20
N HIS A 65 -11.94 10.27 -25.46
CA HIS A 65 -12.65 9.12 -26.04
C HIS A 65 -13.99 8.82 -25.36
N GLY A 66 -14.61 9.77 -24.65
CA GLY A 66 -15.73 9.51 -23.73
C GLY A 66 -16.97 8.78 -24.29
N ASN A 67 -17.18 8.80 -25.61
CA ASN A 67 -18.27 8.07 -26.26
C ASN A 67 -17.86 6.65 -26.73
N ASP A 68 -16.58 6.29 -26.61
CA ASP A 68 -16.00 5.01 -26.98
C ASP A 68 -15.15 4.46 -25.83
N THR A 69 -15.78 3.64 -25.00
CA THR A 69 -15.16 3.04 -23.81
C THR A 69 -13.98 2.13 -24.15
N LYS A 70 -13.93 1.52 -25.34
CA LYS A 70 -12.78 0.71 -25.77
C LYS A 70 -11.58 1.60 -26.06
N ALA A 71 -11.81 2.74 -26.72
CA ALA A 71 -10.75 3.72 -26.98
C ALA A 71 -10.23 4.36 -25.69
N VAL A 72 -11.09 4.63 -24.69
CA VAL A 72 -10.66 5.08 -23.35
C VAL A 72 -9.71 4.08 -22.68
N VAL A 73 -10.06 2.79 -22.66
CA VAL A 73 -9.24 1.76 -22.03
C VAL A 73 -7.92 1.57 -22.78
N SER A 74 -7.95 1.52 -24.11
CA SER A 74 -6.74 1.42 -24.94
C SER A 74 -5.77 2.58 -24.68
N TYR A 75 -6.29 3.81 -24.58
CA TYR A 75 -5.51 5.00 -24.27
C TYR A 75 -4.84 4.91 -22.89
N ILE A 76 -5.57 4.46 -21.85
CA ILE A 76 -5.02 4.27 -20.51
C ILE A 76 -3.92 3.20 -20.51
N VAL A 77 -4.16 2.05 -21.14
CA VAL A 77 -3.20 0.93 -21.20
C VAL A 77 -1.92 1.33 -21.94
N SER A 78 -2.05 2.05 -23.05
CA SER A 78 -0.91 2.58 -23.82
C SER A 78 -0.06 3.55 -22.98
N GLU A 79 -0.69 4.49 -22.28
CA GLU A 79 0.03 5.48 -21.46
C GLU A 79 0.68 4.87 -20.21
N LEU A 80 0.06 3.84 -19.61
CA LEU A 80 0.64 3.10 -18.48
C LEU A 80 1.81 2.22 -18.91
N SER A 81 1.74 1.61 -20.09
CA SER A 81 2.79 0.71 -20.59
C SER A 81 4.03 1.46 -21.08
N GLU A 82 3.84 2.64 -21.68
CA GLU A 82 4.96 3.47 -22.18
C GLU A 82 5.81 4.07 -21.05
N LYS A 83 5.19 4.38 -19.90
CA LYS A 83 5.89 5.00 -18.75
C LYS A 83 6.64 4.02 -17.84
N LEU A 84 6.40 2.72 -17.94
CA LEU A 84 7.07 1.71 -17.12
C LEU A 84 7.58 0.54 -18.00
N PRO A 85 8.87 0.54 -18.39
CA PRO A 85 9.45 -0.53 -19.20
C PRO A 85 9.59 -1.89 -18.45
N GLY A 86 9.00 -2.03 -17.27
CA GLY A 86 9.15 -3.19 -16.38
C GLY A 86 8.10 -4.29 -16.51
N GLY A 87 7.18 -4.22 -17.49
CA GLY A 87 6.19 -5.29 -17.70
C GLY A 87 5.11 -5.38 -16.62
N TYR A 88 4.85 -4.29 -15.89
CA TYR A 88 3.77 -4.23 -14.88
C TYR A 88 2.37 -4.13 -15.50
N VAL A 89 2.31 -3.84 -16.80
CA VAL A 89 1.09 -3.87 -17.59
C VAL A 89 1.14 -5.15 -18.40
N ASN A 90 0.23 -6.08 -18.11
CA ASN A 90 0.12 -7.30 -18.89
C ASN A 90 -0.53 -6.95 -20.24
N LEU A 91 0.30 -6.88 -21.28
CA LEU A 91 -0.11 -6.60 -22.65
C LEU A 91 -0.55 -7.86 -23.39
N ASP A 92 -0.28 -9.04 -22.82
CA ASP A 92 -0.77 -10.30 -23.34
C ASP A 92 -2.23 -10.45 -22.95
N GLU A 93 -3.12 -10.17 -23.91
CA GLU A 93 -4.56 -10.43 -23.81
C GLU A 93 -4.86 -11.94 -23.82
N ASP A 94 -4.34 -12.70 -22.85
CA ASP A 94 -4.87 -14.01 -22.54
C ASP A 94 -6.07 -13.83 -21.61
N LYS A 95 -7.17 -13.38 -22.23
CA LYS A 95 -8.56 -13.26 -21.73
C LYS A 95 -8.74 -13.75 -20.28
N SER A 96 -8.35 -12.91 -19.32
CA SER A 96 -8.71 -13.09 -17.91
C SER A 96 -10.23 -13.15 -17.84
N LYS A 97 -10.71 -14.36 -17.55
CA LYS A 97 -12.09 -14.77 -17.74
C LYS A 97 -12.96 -14.09 -16.69
N LEU A 98 -13.42 -12.87 -16.97
CA LEU A 98 -14.57 -12.21 -16.33
C LEU A 98 -15.89 -12.94 -16.68
N ARG A 99 -15.91 -14.28 -16.58
CA ARG A 99 -17.12 -15.10 -16.68
C ARG A 99 -17.88 -15.02 -15.36
N GLY A 100 -18.40 -13.83 -15.08
CA GLY A 100 -19.42 -13.56 -14.06
C GLY A 100 -20.61 -12.90 -14.74
N GLY A 101 -21.38 -13.68 -15.51
CA GLY A 101 -22.57 -13.18 -16.20
C GLY A 101 -22.71 -13.81 -17.58
N GLY A 102 -23.53 -14.84 -17.70
CA GLY A 102 -23.72 -15.56 -18.95
C GLY A 102 -24.38 -14.69 -20.02
N ALA A 103 -23.69 -14.50 -21.14
CA ALA A 103 -24.30 -14.27 -22.44
C ALA A 103 -23.40 -14.94 -23.48
N ARG A 104 -23.69 -16.20 -23.80
CA ARG A 104 -23.11 -16.90 -24.93
C ARG A 104 -23.96 -16.53 -26.14
N ASP A 105 -23.63 -15.42 -26.80
CA ASP A 105 -24.11 -15.20 -28.17
C ASP A 105 -23.31 -16.11 -29.09
N MET A 106 -23.85 -17.31 -29.30
CA MET A 106 -23.45 -18.22 -30.37
C MET A 106 -24.11 -17.71 -31.65
N ALA A 107 -23.47 -16.76 -32.32
CA ALA A 107 -23.80 -16.42 -33.69
C ALA A 107 -22.60 -16.79 -34.58
N ASN A 108 -22.92 -17.58 -35.61
CA ASN A 108 -22.15 -17.82 -36.83
C ASN A 108 -21.29 -19.09 -36.88
N GLU A 109 -21.96 -20.25 -36.96
CA GLU A 109 -21.51 -21.32 -37.87
C GLU A 109 -21.87 -20.91 -39.30
N THR A 110 -21.01 -20.12 -39.94
CA THR A 110 -20.85 -20.18 -41.39
C THR A 110 -19.98 -21.38 -41.70
N GLU A 111 -20.51 -22.38 -42.40
CA GLU A 111 -19.87 -22.90 -43.63
C GLU A 111 -20.97 -23.43 -44.57
N PHE A 112 -20.91 -22.93 -45.80
CA PHE A 112 -21.58 -23.45 -46.97
C PHE A 112 -21.18 -24.91 -47.21
N ASN A 113 -22.15 -25.82 -47.24
CA ASN A 113 -22.33 -26.81 -48.32
C ASN A 113 -23.77 -27.36 -48.30
#